data_AF-A0A3B9SV16-F1
#
_entry.id   AF-A0A3B9SV16-F1
#
_cell.length_a   1.000
_cell.length_b   1.000
_cell.length_c   1.000
_cell.angle_alpha   90.00
_cell.angle_beta   90.00
_cell.angle_gamma   90.00
#
_symmetry.space_group_name_H-M   'P 1'
#
loop_
_entity.id
_entity.type
_entity.pdbx_description
1 polymer ?
#
loop_
_entity_poly.entity_id
_entity_poly.type
_entity_poly.pdbx_seq_one_letter_code
_entity_poly.pdbx_strand_id
1 'polypeptide(L)'
;MSSTVRVSQTTLQTLRQIAAQSGEPMQAVLDKAVEVYRRQLFLQIANEAYAALREKPEAWREEIAEREEWDVILTDEIREW
;
A
#
# COMPACT_ATOMS: atom_id res chain seq x y z
N MET A 1 4.58 -19.62 -14.17
CA MET A 1 4.77 -20.77 -13.25
C MET A 1 3.63 -20.75 -12.25
N SER A 2 2.91 -21.85 -12.04
CA SER A 2 1.78 -21.92 -11.11
C SER A 2 2.12 -22.76 -9.90
N SER A 3 1.76 -22.29 -8.70
CA SER A 3 1.89 -23.01 -7.43
C SER A 3 0.53 -23.07 -6.75
N THR A 4 0.27 -24.11 -5.98
CA THR A 4 -1.00 -24.28 -5.26
C THR A 4 -0.83 -23.90 -3.80
N VAL A 5 -1.71 -23.02 -3.30
CA VAL A 5 -1.81 -22.68 -1.87
C VAL A 5 -3.08 -23.28 -1.29
N ARG A 6 -3.01 -23.78 -0.05
CA ARG A 6 -4.21 -24.26 0.66
C ARG A 6 -4.96 -23.06 1.24
N VAL A 7 -6.26 -23.03 1.03
CA VAL A 7 -7.18 -22.03 1.60
C VAL A 7 -8.39 -22.74 2.18
N SER A 8 -9.14 -22.06 3.05
CA SER A 8 -10.41 -22.60 3.53
C SER A 8 -11.44 -22.71 2.39
N GLN A 9 -12.44 -23.57 2.58
CA GLN A 9 -13.55 -23.70 1.63
C GLN A 9 -14.28 -22.37 1.44
N THR A 10 -14.43 -21.59 2.51
CA THR A 10 -15.08 -20.26 2.48
C THR A 10 -14.31 -19.29 1.61
N THR A 11 -12.98 -19.17 1.79
CA THR A 11 -12.13 -18.32 0.95
C THR A 11 -12.19 -18.71 -0.52
N LEU A 12 -12.21 -20.01 -0.81
CA LEU A 12 -12.33 -20.49 -2.19
C LEU A 12 -13.66 -20.06 -2.82
N GLN A 13 -14.79 -20.12 -2.09
CA GLN A 13 -16.08 -19.65 -2.60
C GLN A 13 -16.10 -18.13 -2.81
N THR A 14 -15.54 -17.37 -1.88
CA THR A 14 -15.42 -15.92 -2.02
C THR A 14 -14.59 -15.54 -3.25
N LEU A 15 -13.44 -16.19 -3.46
CA LEU A 15 -12.60 -15.96 -4.65
C LEU A 15 -13.36 -16.27 -5.94
N ARG A 16 -14.15 -17.34 -5.98
CA ARG A 16 -15.01 -17.68 -7.13
C ARG A 16 -16.06 -16.61 -7.40
N GLN A 17 -16.73 -16.12 -6.36
CA GLN A 17 -17.74 -15.07 -6.49
C GLN A 17 -17.14 -13.77 -7.02
N ILE A 18 -16.01 -13.32 -6.47
CA ILE A 18 -15.34 -12.10 -6.92
C ILE A 18 -14.89 -12.25 -8.38
N ALA A 19 -14.26 -13.39 -8.73
CA ALA A 19 -13.86 -13.68 -10.10
C ALA A 19 -15.03 -13.64 -11.10
N ALA A 20 -16.18 -14.21 -10.72
CA ALA A 20 -17.39 -14.17 -11.55
C ALA A 20 -17.94 -12.75 -11.72
N GLN A 21 -17.89 -11.92 -10.66
CA GLN A 21 -18.36 -10.53 -10.70
C GLN A 21 -17.42 -9.60 -11.46
N SER A 22 -16.10 -9.79 -11.32
CA SER A 22 -15.10 -8.96 -12.01
C SER A 22 -14.83 -9.39 -13.45
N GLY A 23 -15.24 -10.60 -13.84
CA GLY A 23 -14.91 -11.19 -15.13
C GLY A 23 -13.44 -11.61 -15.25
N GLU A 24 -12.73 -11.72 -14.13
CA GLU A 24 -11.30 -12.03 -14.09
C GLU A 24 -11.04 -13.48 -13.65
N PRO A 25 -9.93 -14.10 -14.08
CA PRO A 25 -9.52 -15.40 -13.55
C PRO A 25 -9.30 -15.34 -12.03
N MET A 26 -9.66 -16.41 -11.31
CA MET A 26 -9.46 -16.49 -9.84
C MET A 26 -8.01 -16.22 -9.41
N GLN A 27 -7.04 -16.63 -10.21
CA GLN A 27 -5.63 -16.36 -9.95
C GLN A 27 -5.34 -14.85 -9.98
N ALA A 28 -5.84 -14.12 -10.98
CA ALA A 28 -5.66 -12.68 -11.08
C ALA A 28 -6.32 -11.94 -9.91
N VAL A 29 -7.51 -12.39 -9.50
CA VAL A 29 -8.19 -11.87 -8.31
C VAL A 29 -7.37 -12.11 -7.05
N LEU A 30 -6.80 -13.31 -6.88
CA LEU A 30 -5.96 -13.64 -5.74
C LEU A 30 -4.69 -12.79 -5.72
N ASP A 31 -4.02 -12.63 -6.87
CA ASP A 31 -2.82 -11.80 -7.00
C ASP A 31 -3.11 -10.34 -6.63
N LYS A 32 -4.24 -9.80 -7.11
CA LYS A 32 -4.70 -8.44 -6.74
C LYS A 32 -4.99 -8.32 -5.25
N ALA A 33 -5.69 -9.29 -4.65
CA ALA A 33 -6.00 -9.28 -3.23
C ALA A 33 -4.73 -9.29 -2.36
N VAL A 34 -3.73 -10.12 -2.72
CA VAL A 34 -2.44 -10.15 -2.03
C VAL A 34 -1.70 -8.83 -2.18
N GLU A 35 -1.70 -8.22 -3.37
CA GLU A 35 -1.05 -6.94 -3.61
C GLU A 35 -1.69 -5.79 -2.80
N VAL A 36 -3.03 -5.76 -2.71
CA VAL A 36 -3.75 -4.80 -1.87
C VAL A 36 -3.36 -4.97 -0.40
N TYR A 37 -3.34 -6.20 0.10
CA TYR A 37 -2.95 -6.47 1.49
C TYR A 37 -1.48 -6.09 1.75
N ARG A 38 -0.58 -6.38 0.81
CA ARG A 38 0.83 -5.97 0.88
C ARG A 38 0.97 -4.46 1.00
N ARG A 39 0.23 -3.68 0.20
CA ARG A 39 0.25 -2.21 0.26
C ARG A 39 -0.30 -1.67 1.58
N GLN A 40 -1.37 -2.28 2.09
CA GLN A 40 -1.93 -1.92 3.40
C GLN A 40 -0.91 -2.14 4.52
N LEU A 41 -0.26 -3.31 4.55
CA LEU A 41 0.80 -3.60 5.51
C LEU A 41 1.97 -2.62 5.40
N PHE A 42 2.40 -2.29 4.17
CA PHE A 42 3.47 -1.33 3.96
C PHE A 42 3.13 0.05 4.54
N LEU A 43 1.93 0.57 4.27
CA LEU A 43 1.47 1.85 4.80
C LEU A 43 1.31 1.81 6.32
N GLN A 44 0.80 0.71 6.88
CA GLN A 44 0.69 0.55 8.32
C GLN A 44 2.07 0.65 9.00
N ILE A 45 3.06 -0.09 8.50
CA ILE A 45 4.42 -0.08 9.04
C ILE A 45 5.04 1.33 8.93
N ALA A 46 4.88 2.00 7.78
CA ALA A 46 5.37 3.36 7.61
C ALA A 46 4.72 4.34 8.60
N ASN A 47 3.39 4.25 8.78
CA ASN A 47 2.66 5.09 9.73
C ASN A 47 3.10 4.84 11.18
N GLU A 48 3.30 3.58 11.57
CA GLU A 48 3.82 3.22 12.90
C GLU A 48 5.22 3.80 13.12
N ALA A 49 6.10 3.72 12.11
CA ALA A 49 7.44 4.32 12.18
C ALA A 49 7.38 5.85 12.33
N TYR A 50 6.52 6.53 11.58
CA TYR A 50 6.32 7.98 11.71
C TYR A 50 5.68 8.37 13.03
N ALA A 51 4.75 7.59 13.56
CA ALA A 51 4.18 7.82 14.89
C ALA A 51 5.28 7.73 15.96
N ALA A 52 6.13 6.70 15.90
CA ALA A 52 7.26 6.56 16.81
C ALA A 52 8.31 7.68 16.65
N LEU A 53 8.47 8.23 15.44
CA LEU A 53 9.36 9.37 15.18
C LEU A 53 8.82 10.66 15.80
N ARG A 54 7.50 10.91 15.74
CA ARG A 54 6.85 12.11 16.31
C ARG A 54 7.03 12.22 17.82
N GLU A 55 7.16 11.11 18.53
CA GLU A 55 7.46 11.07 19.96
C GLU A 55 8.91 11.48 20.30
N LYS A 56 9.75 11.75 19.28
CA LYS A 56 11.14 12.22 19.41
C LYS A 56 11.25 13.65 18.87
N PRO A 57 11.09 14.70 19.71
CA PRO A 57 10.92 16.07 19.24
C PRO A 57 12.07 16.61 18.36
N GLU A 58 13.32 16.23 18.64
CA GLU A 58 14.47 16.68 17.85
C GLU A 58 14.45 16.06 16.45
N ALA A 59 14.35 14.73 16.37
CA ALA A 59 14.27 14.00 15.11
C ALA A 59 13.01 14.34 14.30
N TRP A 60 11.90 14.67 14.97
CA TRP A 60 10.69 15.13 14.29
C TRP A 60 10.88 16.51 13.65
N ARG A 61 11.59 17.43 14.31
CA ARG A 61 11.91 18.75 13.70
C ARG A 61 12.82 18.60 12.49
N GLU A 62 13.81 17.71 12.55
CA GLU A 62 14.69 17.43 11.41
C GLU A 62 13.90 16.90 10.22
N GLU A 63 12.98 15.95 10.45
CA GLU A 63 12.14 15.38 9.39
C GLU A 63 11.18 16.41 8.77
N ILE A 64 10.61 17.31 9.58
CA ILE A 64 9.78 18.42 9.06
C ILE A 64 10.62 19.40 8.24
N ALA A 65 11.82 19.76 8.70
CA ALA A 65 12.70 20.64 7.94
C ALA A 65 13.08 20.04 6.58
N GLU A 66 13.40 18.74 6.54
CA GLU A 66 13.64 18.02 5.28
C GLU A 66 12.41 18.09 4.35
N ARG A 67 11.20 17.81 4.85
CA ARG A 67 9.98 17.90 4.05
C ARG A 67 9.76 19.29 3.47
N GLU A 68 9.97 20.34 4.26
CA GLU A 68 9.83 21.73 3.82
C GLU A 68 10.83 22.06 2.70
N GLU A 69 12.06 21.54 2.76
CA GLU A 69 13.06 21.69 1.69
C GLU A 69 12.59 21.03 0.38
N TRP A 70 11.96 19.85 0.45
CA TRP A 70 11.42 19.15 -0.72
C TRP A 70 10.15 19.80 -1.29
N ASP A 71 9.28 20.33 -0.44
CA ASP A 71 8.02 20.97 -0.86
C ASP A 71 8.26 22.22 -1.73
N VAL A 72 9.37 22.94 -1.52
CA VAL A 72 9.76 24.11 -2.32
C VAL A 72 10.06 23.72 -3.78
N ILE A 73 10.60 22.53 -4.04
CA ILE A 73 10.96 22.07 -5.38
C ILE A 73 9.69 21.75 -6.21
N LEU A 74 8.57 21.39 -5.57
CA LEU A 74 7.32 21.05 -6.25
C LEU A 74 6.65 22.23 -6.97
N THR A 75 7.01 23.47 -6.61
CA THR A 75 6.37 24.68 -7.15
C THR A 75 7.01 25.16 -8.46
N ASP A 76 8.24 24.73 -8.77
CA ASP A 76 8.98 25.20 -9.95
C ASP A 76 8.66 24.42 -11.24
N GLU A 77 8.10 23.21 -11.16
CA GLU A 77 7.85 22.33 -12.34
C GLU A 77 6.38 22.20 -12.77
N ILE A 78 5.40 22.71 -12.02
CA ILE A 78 3.97 22.67 -12.41
C ILE A 78 3.56 23.96 -13.17
N ARG A 79 4.35 24.36 -14.16
CA ARG A 79 3.92 25.32 -15.19
C ARG A 79 3.60 24.57 -16.48
N GLU A 80 2.30 24.59 -16.81
CA GLU A 80 1.68 24.38 -18.12
C GLU A 80 1.84 23.01 -18.80
N TRP A 81 0.76 22.22 -18.75
CA TRP A 81 0.28 21.37 -19.85
C TRP A 81 -1.23 21.51 -19.99
#